data_AF-A0A5B0VN29-F1
#
_entry.id   AF-A0A5B0VN29-F1
#
_cell.length_a   1.000
_cell.length_b   1.000
_cell.length_c   1.000
_cell.angle_alpha   90.00
_cell.angle_beta   90.00
_cell.angle_gamma   90.00
#
_symmetry.space_group_name_H-M   'P 1'
#
loop_
_entity.id
_entity.type
_entity.pdbx_description
1 polymer ?
#
loop_
_entity_poly.entity_id
_entity_poly.type
_entity_poly.pdbx_seq_one_letter_code
_entity_poly.pdbx_strand_id
1 'polypeptide(L)'
;MSKCMRLLSVLCGALILQVSVVVRAGNDDWRPVAEQVISELDVALSSYQAGHAQEARRSVIQAYFGPFEGEKMEAAIRSQFGIEPAFLVERQFGALRKAIKQGAEQSDVIQLTEGLKQALREQAGKLNEAGVSRNVFEVNQ
;
A
#
# COMPACT_ATOMS: atom_id res chain seq x y z
N MET A 1 23.97 -36.37 -68.62
CA MET A 1 25.40 -36.64 -68.36
C MET A 1 25.99 -35.51 -67.52
N SER A 2 26.73 -35.87 -66.45
CA SER A 2 27.69 -35.09 -65.63
C SER A 2 27.29 -33.69 -65.12
N LYS A 3 27.01 -33.54 -63.81
CA LYS A 3 27.96 -33.28 -62.69
C LYS A 3 28.71 -31.95 -62.86
N CYS A 4 28.65 -31.03 -61.89
CA CYS A 4 29.53 -31.00 -60.71
C CYS A 4 29.55 -29.61 -60.03
N MET A 5 29.62 -29.65 -58.69
CA MET A 5 30.27 -28.69 -57.78
C MET A 5 29.56 -27.37 -57.38
N ARG A 6 29.66 -27.14 -56.07
CA ARG A 6 29.03 -26.15 -55.17
C ARG A 6 29.80 -24.83 -55.15
N LEU A 7 29.19 -23.75 -54.63
CA LEU A 7 29.72 -23.04 -53.44
C LEU A 7 28.79 -21.89 -52.96
N LEU A 8 28.50 -21.96 -51.65
CA LEU A 8 28.17 -20.94 -50.64
C LEU A 8 27.34 -19.70 -51.01
N SER A 9 26.27 -19.45 -50.24
CA SER A 9 25.98 -18.13 -49.66
C SER A 9 24.97 -18.19 -48.49
N VAL A 10 25.51 -17.89 -47.31
CA VAL A 10 25.00 -17.00 -46.25
C VAL A 10 23.68 -17.31 -45.50
N LEU A 11 23.87 -17.46 -44.19
CA LEU A 11 22.92 -17.39 -43.08
C LEU A 11 21.81 -16.34 -43.24
N CYS A 12 20.60 -16.67 -42.80
CA CYS A 12 19.87 -15.77 -41.89
C CYS A 12 18.78 -16.56 -41.15
N GLY A 13 19.16 -17.24 -40.07
CA GLY A 13 18.20 -17.73 -39.09
C GLY A 13 17.63 -16.54 -38.33
N ALA A 14 16.42 -16.11 -38.66
CA ALA A 14 15.68 -15.16 -37.83
C ALA A 14 15.02 -15.94 -36.67
N LEU A 15 15.83 -16.35 -35.70
CA LEU A 15 15.34 -16.77 -34.40
C LEU A 15 14.93 -15.50 -33.64
N ILE A 16 13.65 -15.18 -33.67
CA ILE A 16 13.08 -14.06 -32.91
C ILE A 16 13.26 -14.39 -31.43
N LEU A 17 14.32 -13.84 -30.82
CA LEU A 17 14.47 -13.75 -29.38
C LEU A 17 13.31 -12.90 -28.85
N GLN A 18 12.25 -13.58 -28.43
CA GLN A 18 11.22 -12.98 -27.59
C GLN A 18 11.89 -12.58 -26.28
N VAL A 19 12.37 -11.34 -26.20
CA VAL A 19 12.69 -10.71 -24.92
C VAL A 19 11.36 -10.53 -24.22
N SER A 20 11.01 -11.51 -23.39
CA SER A 20 10.02 -11.30 -22.36
C SER A 20 10.61 -10.24 -21.45
N VAL A 21 10.12 -9.00 -21.53
CA VAL A 21 10.35 -8.02 -20.49
C VAL A 21 9.65 -8.59 -19.25
N VAL A 22 10.44 -9.25 -18.41
CA VAL A 22 10.00 -9.57 -17.05
C VAL A 22 9.93 -8.22 -16.34
N VAL A 23 8.74 -7.60 -16.35
CA VAL A 23 8.43 -6.56 -15.38
C VAL A 23 8.48 -7.28 -14.03
N ARG A 24 9.60 -7.15 -13.34
CA ARG A 24 9.65 -7.51 -11.92
C ARG A 24 8.75 -6.48 -11.25
N ALA A 25 7.50 -6.86 -10.96
CA ALA A 25 6.77 -6.20 -9.89
C ALA A 25 7.55 -6.52 -8.62
N GLY A 26 8.50 -5.65 -8.27
CA GLY A 26 9.11 -5.67 -6.94
C GLY A 26 8.01 -5.45 -5.90
N ASN A 27 8.30 -5.74 -4.64
CA ASN A 27 7.45 -5.43 -3.49
C ASN A 27 7.14 -3.92 -3.31
N ASP A 28 7.29 -3.10 -4.36
CA ASP A 28 7.26 -1.64 -4.36
C ASP A 28 5.85 -1.03 -4.40
N ASP A 29 4.78 -1.84 -4.35
CA ASP A 29 3.41 -1.35 -4.32
C ASP A 29 2.97 -1.08 -2.86
N TRP A 30 2.56 0.15 -2.59
CA TRP A 30 2.04 0.61 -1.30
C TRP A 30 0.55 0.35 -1.11
N ARG A 31 -0.21 0.03 -2.17
CA ARG A 31 -1.65 -0.23 -2.07
C ARG A 31 -1.98 -1.43 -1.18
N PRO A 32 -1.28 -2.58 -1.26
CA PRO A 32 -1.51 -3.68 -0.33
C PRO A 32 -1.31 -3.31 1.14
N VAL A 33 -0.33 -2.46 1.44
CA VAL A 33 -0.10 -1.97 2.82
C VAL A 33 -1.27 -1.10 3.28
N ALA A 34 -1.72 -0.16 2.44
CA ALA A 34 -2.90 0.65 2.75
C ALA A 34 -4.15 -0.22 3.00
N GLU A 35 -4.38 -1.25 2.18
CA GLU A 35 -5.53 -2.15 2.37
C GLU A 35 -5.42 -3.00 3.65
N GLN A 36 -4.22 -3.35 4.12
CA GLN A 36 -4.05 -3.99 5.43
C GLN A 36 -4.44 -3.06 6.58
N VAL A 37 -4.05 -1.78 6.51
CA VAL A 37 -4.48 -0.76 7.48
C VAL A 37 -6.01 -0.62 7.45
N ILE A 38 -6.59 -0.55 6.25
CA ILE A 38 -8.03 -0.39 6.04
C ILE A 38 -8.81 -1.58 6.60
N SER A 39 -8.30 -2.80 6.45
CA SER A 39 -8.94 -3.99 7.03
C SER A 39 -9.06 -3.90 8.55
N GLU A 40 -8.06 -3.36 9.25
CA GLU A 40 -8.14 -3.14 10.70
C GLU A 40 -9.12 -2.02 11.06
N LEU A 41 -9.25 -1.00 10.22
CA LEU A 41 -10.26 0.06 10.36
C LEU A 41 -11.69 -0.46 10.12
N ASP A 42 -11.87 -1.42 9.20
CA ASP A 42 -13.14 -2.11 8.99
C ASP A 42 -13.56 -2.92 10.23
N VAL A 43 -12.60 -3.63 10.84
CA VAL A 43 -12.85 -4.31 12.12
C VAL A 43 -13.22 -3.30 13.21
N ALA A 44 -12.50 -2.16 13.28
CA ALA A 44 -12.81 -1.11 14.24
C ALA A 44 -14.25 -0.58 14.09
N LEU A 45 -14.66 -0.29 12.85
CA LEU A 45 -16.01 0.21 12.57
C LEU A 45 -17.08 -0.84 12.89
N SER A 46 -16.86 -2.09 12.47
CA SER A 46 -17.80 -3.19 12.77
C SER A 46 -17.95 -3.43 14.27
N SER A 47 -16.85 -3.46 15.02
CA SER A 47 -16.89 -3.57 16.49
C SER A 47 -17.64 -2.39 17.12
N TYR A 48 -17.45 -1.18 16.59
CA TYR A 48 -18.15 0.00 17.12
C TYR A 48 -19.65 -0.06 16.89
N GLN A 49 -20.07 -0.43 15.67
CA GLN A 49 -21.48 -0.58 15.30
C GLN A 49 -22.18 -1.69 16.11
N ALA A 50 -21.44 -2.72 16.53
CA ALA A 50 -21.91 -3.76 17.45
C ALA A 50 -21.96 -3.31 18.93
N GLY A 51 -21.58 -2.07 19.26
CA GLY A 51 -21.54 -1.55 20.62
C GLY A 51 -20.25 -1.89 21.40
N HIS A 52 -19.27 -2.52 20.76
CA HIS A 52 -18.02 -2.93 21.40
C HIS A 52 -16.94 -1.84 21.29
N ALA A 53 -17.18 -0.68 21.91
CA ALA A 53 -16.29 0.48 21.77
C ALA A 53 -14.85 0.24 22.25
N GLN A 54 -14.61 -0.68 23.20
CA GLN A 54 -13.25 -1.02 23.63
C GLN A 54 -12.48 -1.80 22.56
N GLU A 55 -13.13 -2.78 21.93
CA GLU A 55 -12.56 -3.56 20.83
C GLU A 55 -12.28 -2.66 19.63
N ALA A 56 -13.24 -1.80 19.28
CA ALA A 56 -13.07 -0.82 18.20
C ALA A 56 -11.82 0.04 18.39
N ARG A 57 -11.56 0.56 19.60
CA ARG A 57 -10.34 1.32 19.88
C ARG A 57 -9.07 0.48 19.75
N ARG A 58 -9.10 -0.80 20.13
CA ARG A 58 -7.95 -1.70 19.98
C ARG A 58 -7.63 -1.90 18.51
N SER A 59 -8.63 -2.08 17.65
CA SER A 59 -8.45 -2.18 16.20
C SER A 59 -7.91 -0.90 15.58
N VAL A 60 -8.33 0.30 16.02
CA VAL A 60 -7.69 1.56 15.55
C VAL A 60 -6.22 1.65 15.95
N ILE A 61 -5.86 1.20 17.16
CA ILE A 61 -4.47 1.13 17.63
C ILE A 61 -3.68 0.12 16.80
N GLN A 62 -4.28 -1.03 16.49
CA GLN A 62 -3.66 -2.06 15.65
C GLN A 62 -3.45 -1.57 14.21
N ALA A 63 -4.42 -0.87 13.62
CA ALA A 63 -4.28 -0.25 12.30
C ALA A 63 -3.08 0.72 12.26
N TYR A 64 -2.91 1.54 13.30
CA TYR A 64 -1.82 2.51 13.41
C TYR A 64 -0.46 1.84 13.62
N PHE A 65 -0.29 1.06 14.70
CA PHE A 65 1.02 0.51 15.07
C PHE A 65 1.38 -0.79 14.33
N GLY A 66 0.37 -1.49 13.79
CA GLY A 66 0.55 -2.68 12.96
C GLY A 66 0.96 -2.29 11.55
N PRO A 67 0.08 -2.39 10.53
CA PRO A 67 0.49 -2.17 9.15
C PRO A 67 0.96 -0.73 8.84
N PHE A 68 0.39 0.33 9.44
CA PHE A 68 0.77 1.70 9.04
C PHE A 68 2.22 2.08 9.44
N GLU A 69 2.60 1.80 10.69
CA GLU A 69 3.97 2.01 11.22
C GLU A 69 4.90 0.82 10.96
N GLY A 70 4.39 -0.40 11.12
CA GLY A 70 5.15 -1.65 11.00
C GLY A 70 5.62 -1.92 9.58
N GLU A 71 4.76 -1.71 8.58
CA GLU A 71 5.12 -1.82 7.15
C GLU A 71 5.66 -0.50 6.58
N LYS A 72 5.99 0.46 7.47
CA LYS A 72 6.76 1.68 7.14
C LYS A 72 6.06 2.67 6.20
N MET A 73 4.73 2.59 6.06
CA MET A 73 3.97 3.53 5.24
C MET A 73 4.05 4.96 5.80
N GLU A 74 3.95 5.13 7.12
CA GLU A 74 4.15 6.42 7.80
C GLU A 74 5.50 7.03 7.43
N ALA A 75 6.58 6.28 7.65
CA ALA A 75 7.94 6.71 7.39
C ALA A 75 8.17 7.05 5.91
N ALA A 76 7.58 6.27 5.00
CA ALA A 76 7.65 6.54 3.57
C ALA A 76 6.95 7.84 3.18
N ILE A 77 5.73 8.08 3.67
CA ILE A 77 5.01 9.35 3.47
C ILE A 77 5.85 10.51 3.99
N ARG A 78 6.38 10.39 5.22
CA ARG A 78 7.17 11.44 5.86
C ARG A 78 8.46 11.73 5.10
N SER A 79 9.18 10.69 4.68
CA SER A 79 10.44 10.83 3.96
C SER A 79 10.25 11.41 2.56
N GLN A 80 9.15 11.06 1.88
CA GLN A 80 8.91 11.48 0.49
C GLN A 80 8.22 12.84 0.39
N PHE A 81 7.22 13.09 1.24
CA PHE A 81 6.34 14.26 1.14
C PHE A 81 6.46 15.24 2.33
N GLY A 82 7.31 14.93 3.30
CA GLY A 82 7.54 15.75 4.48
C GLY A 82 6.61 15.44 5.66
N ILE A 83 6.79 16.18 6.75
CA ILE A 83 6.11 15.92 8.04
C ILE A 83 4.60 16.17 7.95
N GLU A 84 4.16 17.19 7.23
CA GLU A 84 2.75 17.60 7.22
C GLU A 84 1.81 16.51 6.65
N PRO A 85 2.07 15.89 5.49
CA PRO A 85 1.23 14.81 4.98
C PRO A 85 1.10 13.61 5.93
N ALA A 86 2.21 13.17 6.55
CA ALA A 86 2.18 12.08 7.53
C ALA A 86 1.33 12.47 8.76
N PHE A 87 1.58 13.67 9.31
CA PHE A 87 0.83 14.20 10.46
C PHE A 87 -0.68 14.32 10.20
N LEU A 88 -1.09 14.68 8.98
CA LEU A 88 -2.51 14.76 8.62
C LEU A 88 -3.22 13.39 8.67
N VAL A 89 -2.50 12.30 8.33
CA VAL A 89 -3.02 10.93 8.46
C VAL A 89 -3.04 10.52 9.95
N GLU A 90 -1.96 10.75 10.69
CA GLU A 90 -1.89 10.48 12.14
C GLU A 90 -3.01 11.17 12.92
N ARG A 91 -3.31 12.43 12.57
CA ARG A 91 -4.39 13.21 13.20
C ARG A 91 -5.76 12.57 12.99
N GLN A 92 -6.01 11.95 11.83
CA GLN A 92 -7.25 11.24 11.55
C GLN A 92 -7.40 9.97 12.38
N PHE A 93 -6.34 9.18 12.57
CA PHE A 93 -6.33 8.08 13.54
C PHE A 93 -6.69 8.56 14.95
N GLY A 94 -6.07 9.67 15.38
CA GLY A 94 -6.33 10.29 16.68
C GLY A 94 -7.79 10.73 16.84
N ALA A 95 -8.36 11.35 15.80
CA ALA A 95 -9.75 11.80 15.77
C ALA A 95 -10.73 10.63 15.86
N LEU A 96 -10.55 9.58 15.04
CA LEU A 96 -11.38 8.38 15.06
C LEU A 96 -11.35 7.70 16.43
N ARG A 97 -10.16 7.47 16.99
CA ARG A 97 -10.01 6.85 18.32
C ARG A 97 -10.69 7.68 19.42
N LYS A 98 -10.61 9.01 19.33
CA LYS A 98 -11.26 9.93 20.28
C LYS A 98 -12.79 9.85 20.15
N ALA A 99 -13.33 9.87 18.93
CA ALA A 99 -14.76 9.77 18.69
C ALA A 99 -15.34 8.45 19.25
N ILE A 100 -14.68 7.32 18.99
CA ILE A 100 -15.05 6.01 19.54
C ILE A 100 -15.00 6.03 21.08
N LYS A 101 -13.97 6.63 21.68
CA LYS A 101 -13.85 6.74 23.15
C LYS A 101 -15.00 7.55 23.76
N GLN A 102 -15.46 8.58 23.05
CA GLN A 102 -16.50 9.50 23.52
C GLN A 102 -17.92 8.97 23.28
N GLY A 103 -18.09 7.85 22.57
CA GLY A 103 -19.42 7.34 22.24
C GLY A 103 -20.14 8.24 21.23
N ALA A 104 -19.41 8.80 20.25
CA ALA A 104 -19.98 9.62 19.19
C ALA A 104 -21.08 8.90 18.39
N GLU A 105 -21.87 9.64 17.63
CA GLU A 105 -22.90 9.05 16.77
C GLU A 105 -22.27 8.08 15.75
N GLN A 106 -23.00 7.03 15.37
CA GLN A 106 -22.50 6.05 14.41
C GLN A 106 -22.12 6.69 13.07
N SER A 107 -22.89 7.69 12.62
CA SER A 107 -22.62 8.44 11.40
C SER A 107 -21.26 9.15 11.43
N ASP A 108 -20.88 9.71 12.59
CA ASP A 108 -19.62 10.44 12.74
C ASP A 108 -18.43 9.48 12.69
N VAL A 109 -18.56 8.32 13.33
CA VAL A 109 -17.52 7.28 13.31
C VAL A 109 -17.37 6.65 11.92
N ILE A 110 -18.48 6.48 11.18
CA ILE A 110 -18.45 6.06 9.77
C ILE A 110 -17.71 7.11 8.93
N GLN A 111 -18.06 8.39 9.06
CA GLN A 111 -17.45 9.47 8.27
C GLN A 111 -15.94 9.58 8.53
N LEU A 112 -15.52 9.53 9.80
CA LEU A 112 -14.10 9.55 10.16
C LEU A 112 -13.35 8.33 9.63
N THR A 113 -13.96 7.15 9.71
CA THR A 113 -13.38 5.91 9.19
C THR A 113 -13.18 5.99 7.67
N GLU A 114 -14.22 6.36 6.92
CA GLU A 114 -14.14 6.44 5.45
C GLU A 114 -13.17 7.53 4.98
N GLY A 115 -13.13 8.68 5.65
CA GLY A 115 -12.14 9.72 5.36
C GLY A 115 -10.70 9.23 5.54
N LEU A 116 -10.44 8.50 6.61
CA LEU A 116 -9.11 7.91 6.86
C LEU A 116 -8.75 6.85 5.81
N LYS A 117 -9.69 5.98 5.42
CA LYS A 117 -9.46 4.98 4.36
C LYS A 117 -9.13 5.64 3.02
N GLN A 118 -9.85 6.70 2.66
CA GLN A 118 -9.58 7.47 1.45
C GLN A 118 -8.17 8.08 1.50
N ALA A 119 -7.82 8.75 2.61
CA ALA A 119 -6.48 9.33 2.77
C ALA A 119 -5.36 8.28 2.63
N LEU A 120 -5.54 7.08 3.19
CA LEU A 120 -4.57 5.98 3.06
C LEU A 120 -4.39 5.55 1.60
N ARG A 121 -5.48 5.34 0.85
CA ARG A 121 -5.42 4.99 -0.58
C ARG A 121 -4.74 6.07 -1.41
N GLU A 122 -5.06 7.33 -1.15
CA GLU A 122 -4.45 8.47 -1.82
C GLU A 122 -2.94 8.54 -1.55
N GLN A 123 -2.50 8.35 -0.31
CA GLN A 123 -1.07 8.35 0.01
C GLN A 123 -0.34 7.16 -0.62
N ALA A 124 -0.93 5.96 -0.62
CA ALA A 124 -0.36 4.81 -1.34
C ALA A 124 -0.22 5.09 -2.84
N GLY A 125 -1.24 5.70 -3.47
CA GLY A 125 -1.17 6.13 -4.87
C GLY A 125 -0.01 7.09 -5.13
N LYS A 126 0.12 8.14 -4.30
CA LYS A 126 1.21 9.11 -4.40
C LYS A 126 2.60 8.49 -4.23
N LEU A 127 2.76 7.58 -3.26
CA LEU A 127 4.03 6.87 -3.05
C LEU A 127 4.41 6.04 -4.28
N ASN A 128 3.44 5.33 -4.86
CA ASN A 128 3.63 4.55 -6.07
C ASN A 128 3.97 5.43 -7.28
N GLU A 129 3.26 6.54 -7.47
CA GLU A 129 3.53 7.52 -8.54
C GLU A 129 4.92 8.15 -8.39
N ALA A 130 5.38 8.37 -7.16
CA ALA A 130 6.72 8.86 -6.86
C ALA A 130 7.82 7.77 -6.98
N GLY A 131 7.47 6.51 -7.22
CA GLY A 131 8.42 5.41 -7.35
C GLY A 131 9.14 5.05 -6.04
N VAL A 132 8.51 5.31 -4.89
CA VAL A 132 9.11 5.02 -3.57
C VAL A 132 9.17 3.50 -3.37
N SER A 133 10.36 2.92 -3.44
CA SER A 133 10.57 1.49 -3.20
C SER A 133 10.35 1.13 -1.74
N ARG A 134 9.65 0.00 -1.49
CA ARG A 134 9.43 -0.53 -0.14
C ARG A 134 10.69 -1.17 0.46
N ASN A 135 11.59 -1.68 -0.39
CA ASN A 135 12.83 -2.35 0.05
C ASN A 135 13.78 -1.41 0.81
N VAL A 136 13.68 -0.08 0.60
CA VAL A 136 14.48 0.92 1.33
C VAL A 136 14.12 0.94 2.82
N PHE A 137 12.92 0.48 3.16
CA PHE A 137 12.40 0.45 4.53
C PHE A 137 12.43 -0.95 5.16
N GLU A 138 12.77 -1.99 4.38
CA GLU A 138 13.02 -3.33 4.89
C GLU A 138 14.38 -3.33 5.60
N VAL A 139 14.38 -3.37 6.94
CA VAL A 139 15.58 -3.69 7.70
C VAL A 139 15.80 -5.19 7.57
N ASN A 140 16.96 -5.64 7.07
CA ASN A 140 17.36 -7.04 6.95
C ASN A 140 16.80 -7.86 8.13
N GLN A 141 15.72 -8.59 7.90
CA GLN A 141 15.10 -9.47 8.91
C GLN A 141 15.82 -10.80 8.95
#